data_AF-A0A1X6P0C2-F1
#
_entry.id   AF-A0A1X6P0C2-F1
#
_cell.length_a   1.000
_cell.length_b   1.000
_cell.length_c   1.000
_cell.angle_alpha   90.00
_cell.angle_beta   90.00
_cell.angle_gamma   90.00
#
_symmetry.space_group_name_H-M   'P 1'
#
loop_
_entity.id
_entity.type
_entity.pdbx_description
1 polymer ?
#
loop_
_entity_poly.entity_id
_entity_poly.type
_entity_poly.pdbx_seq_one_letter_code
_entity_poly.pdbx_strand_id
1 'polypeptide(L)'
;MRFFAAAALAALAAVAAAATPAAGAHANYFIGFMSGHQQVPPAASMGRGRVYGFLNGHTLSLKYSFFGLSTPINTSIGVHIHEGLAGANGPVIFPLDTKFSNGRRAGVGQAQLQLSSEQAAALEARGLYFNLHTNEFAAGELRAQLVPNVRGARLLSASLLTAATNPEVEDTGALGGVVLEIMPSGSLVVSGSFEMLSTPLAVDIAMGAHLHMGITGTNGDVIIPLVTTLAADMKSGKFLAANNTYTPDASFLQALRDREVYVNVHSTKFPSGEIRGQVLSAASSAAFYTNLVGAEEVPDPVMTNATGAVSIEFFTPNIVAVTGSFAGLSSALATEIAMGAHLHRGARGANGPVYQPLKATTSADGRSGRFLLANNQYNIANSSDVASLFAGNTYVNIHSANFMGGEIRGQVELTV
;
A
#
# COMPACT_ATOMS: atom_id res chain seq x y z
N MET A 1 57.65 1.87 -17.63
CA MET A 1 57.35 0.45 -17.43
C MET A 1 56.22 0.38 -16.40
N ARG A 2 55.07 -0.21 -16.77
CA ARG A 2 54.00 -0.74 -15.88
C ARG A 2 53.08 0.28 -15.18
N PHE A 3 51.75 0.20 -15.16
CA PHE A 3 50.71 -0.52 -15.92
C PHE A 3 49.40 0.27 -15.66
N PHE A 4 48.62 0.60 -16.70
CA PHE A 4 47.23 1.05 -16.54
C PHE A 4 46.36 -0.18 -16.24
N ALA A 5 45.66 -0.18 -15.11
CA ALA A 5 44.66 -1.20 -14.79
C ALA A 5 43.34 -0.82 -15.48
N ALA A 6 43.03 -1.49 -16.59
CA ALA A 6 41.72 -1.45 -17.23
C ALA A 6 40.72 -2.21 -16.35
N ALA A 7 39.69 -1.51 -15.86
CA ALA A 7 38.54 -2.14 -15.23
C ALA A 7 37.71 -2.83 -16.32
N ALA A 8 37.69 -4.16 -16.29
CA ALA A 8 36.86 -4.96 -17.17
C ALA A 8 35.39 -4.82 -16.74
N LEU A 9 34.61 -4.11 -17.55
CA LEU A 9 33.16 -4.06 -17.46
C LEU A 9 32.60 -5.41 -17.92
N ALA A 10 32.18 -6.27 -16.98
CA ALA A 10 31.49 -7.51 -17.32
C ALA A 10 30.08 -7.18 -17.84
N ALA A 11 29.91 -7.20 -19.16
CA ALA A 11 28.60 -7.14 -19.79
C ALA A 11 27.85 -8.45 -19.46
N LEU A 12 26.88 -8.38 -18.55
CA LEU A 12 25.97 -9.48 -18.29
C LEU A 12 24.98 -9.55 -19.48
N ALA A 13 25.23 -10.45 -20.42
CA ALA A 13 24.29 -10.75 -21.49
C ALA A 13 23.04 -11.39 -20.88
N ALA A 14 21.96 -10.61 -20.79
CA ALA A 14 20.63 -11.13 -20.49
C ALA A 14 20.20 -12.04 -21.64
N VAL A 15 20.34 -13.35 -21.47
CA VAL A 15 19.66 -14.31 -22.33
C VAL A 15 18.17 -14.15 -22.05
N ALA A 16 17.45 -13.52 -22.99
CA ALA A 16 16.00 -13.53 -23.02
C ALA A 16 15.55 -14.97 -23.26
N ALA A 17 15.43 -15.74 -22.16
CA ALA A 17 14.64 -16.95 -22.18
C ALA A 17 13.22 -16.51 -22.55
N ALA A 18 12.70 -17.03 -23.66
CA ALA A 18 11.31 -16.86 -24.02
C ALA A 18 10.47 -17.22 -22.79
N ALA A 19 9.77 -16.24 -22.23
CA ALA A 19 8.89 -16.45 -21.12
C ALA A 19 7.84 -17.47 -21.56
N THR A 20 8.01 -18.72 -21.17
CA THR A 20 6.88 -19.64 -21.11
C THR A 20 5.88 -18.96 -20.19
N PRO A 21 4.64 -18.67 -20.63
CA PRO A 21 3.64 -18.15 -19.72
C PRO A 21 3.60 -19.12 -18.55
N ALA A 22 3.68 -18.59 -17.33
CA ALA A 22 3.39 -19.37 -16.13
C ALA A 22 1.89 -19.74 -16.16
N ALA A 23 1.53 -20.63 -17.08
CA ALA A 23 0.20 -21.15 -17.30
C ALA A 23 -0.03 -22.30 -16.32
N GLY A 24 -0.11 -21.94 -15.04
CA GLY A 24 -0.50 -22.86 -13.98
C GLY A 24 -2.01 -22.87 -13.82
N ALA A 25 -2.71 -23.71 -14.59
CA ALA A 25 -4.00 -24.40 -14.31
C ALA A 25 -5.17 -23.71 -13.54
N HIS A 26 -5.15 -22.39 -13.34
CA HIS A 26 -6.17 -21.61 -12.63
C HIS A 26 -6.61 -20.36 -13.41
N ALA A 27 -6.24 -20.26 -14.69
CA ALA A 27 -6.32 -19.06 -15.54
C ALA A 27 -7.72 -18.43 -15.66
N ASN A 28 -8.77 -19.14 -15.27
CA ASN A 28 -10.14 -18.69 -15.42
C ASN A 28 -10.73 -18.10 -14.14
N TYR A 29 -10.16 -18.34 -12.96
CA TYR A 29 -10.73 -17.82 -11.71
C TYR A 29 -10.02 -16.54 -11.28
N PHE A 30 -10.80 -15.55 -10.86
CA PHE A 30 -10.31 -14.24 -10.42
C PHE A 30 -10.86 -13.89 -9.03
N ILE A 31 -10.12 -13.07 -8.30
CA ILE A 31 -10.52 -12.52 -7.01
C ILE A 31 -10.09 -11.05 -6.92
N GLY A 32 -10.88 -10.27 -6.19
CA GLY A 32 -10.50 -8.93 -5.75
C GLY A 32 -11.00 -8.67 -4.33
N PHE A 33 -10.14 -8.09 -3.50
CA PHE A 33 -10.52 -7.58 -2.17
C PHE A 33 -10.87 -6.10 -2.31
N MET A 34 -12.09 -5.71 -1.93
CA MET A 34 -12.54 -4.32 -2.03
C MET A 34 -12.11 -3.56 -0.79
N SER A 35 -11.38 -2.46 -0.99
CA SER A 35 -10.89 -1.59 0.08
C SER A 35 -10.84 -0.14 -0.38
N GLY A 36 -10.91 0.79 0.57
CA GLY A 36 -10.64 2.20 0.30
C GLY A 36 -9.15 2.46 0.08
N HIS A 37 -8.27 1.66 0.70
CA HIS A 37 -6.82 1.77 0.50
C HIS A 37 -6.38 1.59 -0.96
N GLN A 38 -7.06 0.72 -1.72
CA GLN A 38 -6.77 0.50 -3.15
C GLN A 38 -7.40 1.54 -4.09
N GLN A 39 -8.26 2.44 -3.59
CA GLN A 39 -8.85 3.50 -4.41
C GLN A 39 -7.76 4.49 -4.86
N VAL A 40 -7.99 5.18 -5.98
CA VAL A 40 -7.06 6.16 -6.53
C VAL A 40 -7.76 7.53 -6.60
N PRO A 41 -7.42 8.50 -5.74
CA PRO A 41 -6.57 8.39 -4.54
C PRO A 41 -7.22 7.50 -3.45
N PRO A 42 -6.47 7.01 -2.45
CA PRO A 42 -7.05 6.19 -1.39
C PRO A 42 -8.20 6.87 -0.65
N ALA A 43 -9.19 6.09 -0.24
CA ALA A 43 -10.37 6.55 0.50
C ALA A 43 -10.36 6.04 1.95
N ALA A 44 -10.63 6.93 2.91
CA ALA A 44 -10.78 6.59 4.33
C ALA A 44 -12.13 5.92 4.58
N SER A 45 -12.26 4.66 4.17
CA SER A 45 -13.49 3.89 4.30
C SER A 45 -13.32 2.66 5.20
N MET A 46 -14.31 2.45 6.08
CA MET A 46 -14.49 1.19 6.80
C MET A 46 -15.14 0.10 5.93
N GLY A 47 -15.55 0.46 4.71
CA GLY A 47 -16.15 -0.45 3.76
C GLY A 47 -15.18 -1.56 3.37
N ARG A 48 -15.73 -2.75 3.17
CA ARG A 48 -14.99 -3.89 2.64
C ARG A 48 -15.89 -4.78 1.82
N GLY A 49 -15.27 -5.57 0.96
CA GLY A 49 -15.99 -6.53 0.14
C GLY A 49 -15.07 -7.48 -0.59
N ARG A 50 -15.67 -8.39 -1.34
CA ARG A 50 -14.97 -9.33 -2.20
C ARG A 50 -15.73 -9.52 -3.49
N VAL A 51 -15.00 -9.65 -4.58
CA VAL A 51 -15.50 -10.06 -5.89
C VAL A 51 -14.77 -11.32 -6.31
N TYR A 52 -15.52 -12.30 -6.81
CA TYR A 52 -14.99 -13.48 -7.45
C TYR A 52 -15.41 -13.46 -8.92
N GLY A 53 -14.49 -13.86 -9.80
CA GLY A 53 -14.71 -13.96 -11.24
C GLY A 53 -14.44 -15.36 -11.76
N PHE A 54 -15.15 -15.76 -12.80
CA PHE A 54 -14.85 -16.92 -13.63
C PHE A 54 -14.95 -16.53 -15.11
N LEU A 55 -13.84 -16.63 -15.84
CA LEU A 55 -13.76 -16.36 -17.28
C LEU A 55 -13.91 -17.66 -18.07
N ASN A 56 -14.87 -17.72 -18.98
CA ASN A 56 -15.05 -18.83 -19.92
C ASN A 56 -15.09 -18.28 -21.35
N GLY A 57 -14.01 -18.49 -22.11
CA GLY A 57 -13.79 -17.75 -23.35
C GLY A 57 -13.73 -16.25 -23.05
N HIS A 58 -14.68 -15.49 -23.57
CA HIS A 58 -14.79 -14.04 -23.31
C HIS A 58 -15.94 -13.68 -22.36
N THR A 59 -16.60 -14.66 -21.74
CA THR A 59 -17.69 -14.40 -20.80
C THR A 59 -17.15 -14.42 -19.36
N LEU A 60 -17.16 -13.27 -18.69
CA LEU A 60 -16.77 -13.13 -17.29
C LEU A 60 -18.01 -13.19 -16.39
N SER A 61 -18.11 -14.27 -15.60
CA SER A 61 -19.13 -14.40 -14.56
C SER A 61 -18.62 -13.87 -13.23
N LEU A 62 -19.33 -12.91 -12.63
CA LEU A 62 -18.99 -12.30 -11.35
C LEU A 62 -19.96 -12.67 -10.24
N LYS A 63 -19.45 -12.81 -9.02
CA LYS A 63 -20.23 -12.83 -7.78
C LYS A 63 -19.53 -11.97 -6.74
N TYR A 64 -20.26 -11.04 -6.13
CA TYR A 64 -19.64 -10.08 -5.21
C TYR A 64 -20.55 -9.72 -4.04
N SER A 65 -19.92 -9.27 -2.96
CA SER A 65 -20.58 -8.68 -1.81
C SER A 65 -19.71 -7.62 -1.14
N PHE A 66 -20.34 -6.60 -0.59
CA PHE A 66 -19.69 -5.54 0.19
C PHE A 66 -20.59 -5.05 1.32
N PHE A 67 -19.99 -4.46 2.34
CA PHE A 67 -20.68 -3.88 3.49
C PHE A 67 -19.80 -2.84 4.18
N GLY A 68 -20.41 -2.08 5.10
CA GLY A 68 -19.69 -1.14 5.95
C GLY A 68 -19.38 0.20 5.30
N LEU A 69 -20.11 0.57 4.24
CA LEU A 69 -19.86 1.83 3.52
C LEU A 69 -20.14 3.06 4.39
N SER A 70 -19.31 4.09 4.22
CA SER A 70 -19.33 5.36 4.97
C SER A 70 -20.57 6.19 4.68
N THR A 71 -21.07 6.15 3.44
CA THR A 71 -22.37 6.73 3.05
C THR A 71 -23.14 5.79 2.11
N PRO A 72 -24.45 6.00 1.89
CA PRO A 72 -25.21 5.23 0.91
C PRO A 72 -24.59 5.30 -0.49
N ILE A 73 -24.71 4.21 -1.26
CA ILE A 73 -24.37 4.20 -2.70
C ILE A 73 -25.09 5.34 -3.43
N ASN A 74 -24.31 6.06 -4.23
CA ASN A 74 -24.84 7.06 -5.16
C ASN A 74 -25.43 6.30 -6.37
N THR A 75 -26.75 6.25 -6.45
CA THR A 75 -27.46 5.48 -7.49
C THR A 75 -27.37 6.07 -8.89
N SER A 76 -26.91 7.31 -9.04
CA SER A 76 -26.63 7.91 -10.35
C SER A 76 -25.27 7.47 -10.92
N ILE A 77 -24.42 6.87 -10.09
CA ILE A 77 -23.11 6.33 -10.50
C ILE A 77 -23.15 4.80 -10.32
N GLY A 78 -23.25 4.31 -9.08
CA GLY A 78 -23.48 2.90 -8.78
C GLY A 78 -22.20 2.09 -8.61
N VAL A 79 -22.16 0.93 -9.25
CA VAL A 79 -21.15 -0.13 -9.09
C VAL A 79 -20.71 -0.59 -10.47
N HIS A 80 -19.40 -0.71 -10.70
CA HIS A 80 -18.84 -0.88 -12.04
C HIS A 80 -17.66 -1.85 -12.09
N ILE A 81 -17.41 -2.36 -13.30
CA ILE A 81 -16.07 -2.78 -13.74
C ILE A 81 -15.47 -1.66 -14.59
N HIS A 82 -14.22 -1.34 -14.30
CA HIS A 82 -13.39 -0.41 -15.05
C HIS A 82 -12.19 -1.14 -15.67
N GLU A 83 -11.58 -0.51 -16.68
CA GLU A 83 -10.33 -0.97 -17.29
C GLU A 83 -9.16 -0.07 -16.88
N GLY A 84 -8.27 -0.59 -16.03
CA GLY A 84 -7.06 0.07 -15.56
C GLY A 84 -6.24 -0.82 -14.63
N LEU A 85 -4.93 -0.65 -14.61
CA LEU A 85 -4.04 -1.30 -13.63
C LEU A 85 -4.19 -0.64 -12.25
N ALA A 86 -3.74 -1.34 -11.21
CA ALA A 86 -3.64 -0.77 -9.86
C ALA A 86 -2.84 0.53 -9.91
N GLY A 87 -3.30 1.58 -9.24
CA GLY A 87 -2.63 2.90 -9.26
C GLY A 87 -3.08 3.87 -10.34
N ALA A 88 -3.96 3.48 -11.28
CA ALA A 88 -4.52 4.38 -12.28
C ALA A 88 -6.05 4.29 -12.36
N ASN A 89 -6.70 5.41 -12.61
CA ASN A 89 -8.14 5.46 -12.92
C ASN A 89 -8.38 5.15 -14.40
N GLY A 90 -9.44 4.39 -14.68
CA GLY A 90 -9.78 3.94 -16.02
C GLY A 90 -11.25 4.16 -16.37
N PRO A 91 -11.63 4.04 -17.65
CA PRO A 91 -13.03 4.17 -18.07
C PRO A 91 -13.88 3.05 -17.47
N VAL A 92 -15.16 3.35 -17.24
CA VAL A 92 -16.19 2.34 -16.96
C VAL A 92 -16.39 1.49 -18.21
N ILE A 93 -16.33 0.17 -18.06
CA ILE A 93 -16.63 -0.77 -19.14
C ILE A 93 -17.96 -1.52 -18.92
N PHE A 94 -18.36 -1.77 -17.67
CA PHE A 94 -19.65 -2.40 -17.36
C PHE A 94 -20.28 -1.81 -16.09
N PRO A 95 -21.53 -1.33 -16.13
CA PRO A 95 -22.34 -1.15 -14.94
C PRO A 95 -22.82 -2.49 -14.39
N LEU A 96 -22.94 -2.58 -13.06
CA LEU A 96 -23.32 -3.80 -12.36
C LEU A 96 -24.60 -3.61 -11.54
N ASP A 97 -25.64 -4.34 -11.91
CA ASP A 97 -26.88 -4.40 -11.13
C ASP A 97 -26.62 -5.02 -9.76
N THR A 98 -26.86 -4.24 -8.72
CA THR A 98 -26.56 -4.62 -7.33
C THR A 98 -27.83 -4.61 -6.49
N LYS A 99 -28.05 -5.67 -5.71
CA LYS A 99 -29.09 -5.69 -4.68
C LYS A 99 -28.54 -5.07 -3.41
N PHE A 100 -28.95 -3.83 -3.14
CA PHE A 100 -28.51 -3.09 -1.97
C PHE A 100 -29.29 -3.48 -0.70
N SER A 101 -28.63 -3.37 0.45
CA SER A 101 -29.20 -3.56 1.79
C SER A 101 -28.61 -2.53 2.76
N ASN A 102 -29.08 -2.54 4.01
CA ASN A 102 -28.61 -1.62 5.07
C ASN A 102 -28.60 -0.14 4.63
N GLY A 103 -29.72 0.34 4.07
CA GLY A 103 -29.80 1.73 3.57
C GLY A 103 -28.82 2.05 2.43
N ARG A 104 -28.49 1.06 1.59
CA ARG A 104 -27.47 1.13 0.52
C ARG A 104 -26.03 1.25 1.01
N ARG A 105 -25.74 0.84 2.25
CA ARG A 105 -24.37 0.73 2.80
C ARG A 105 -23.81 -0.70 2.75
N ALA A 106 -24.55 -1.61 2.14
CA ALA A 106 -24.15 -2.97 1.83
C ALA A 106 -24.84 -3.44 0.54
N GLY A 107 -24.31 -4.47 -0.08
CA GLY A 107 -24.87 -5.01 -1.32
C GLY A 107 -24.30 -6.36 -1.70
N VAL A 108 -25.08 -7.08 -2.52
CA VAL A 108 -24.68 -8.33 -3.16
C VAL A 108 -25.09 -8.29 -4.62
N GLY A 109 -24.32 -8.94 -5.49
CA GLY A 109 -24.65 -9.01 -6.91
C GLY A 109 -23.96 -10.17 -7.62
N GLN A 110 -24.48 -10.44 -8.81
CA GLN A 110 -23.93 -11.38 -9.78
C GLN A 110 -24.09 -10.78 -11.17
N ALA A 111 -23.14 -11.01 -12.06
CA ALA A 111 -23.20 -10.52 -13.43
C ALA A 111 -22.57 -11.53 -14.39
N GLN A 112 -23.02 -11.52 -15.64
CA GLN A 112 -22.31 -12.16 -16.75
C GLN A 112 -21.98 -11.07 -17.76
N LEU A 113 -20.69 -10.81 -17.94
CA LEU A 113 -20.18 -9.74 -18.78
C LEU A 113 -19.55 -10.35 -20.02
N GLN A 114 -19.97 -9.91 -21.20
CA GLN A 114 -19.35 -10.31 -22.46
C GLN A 114 -18.19 -9.36 -22.74
N LEU A 115 -16.97 -9.81 -22.53
CA LEU A 115 -15.75 -9.06 -22.81
C LEU A 115 -15.46 -9.05 -24.32
N SER A 116 -14.81 -8.00 -24.80
CA SER A 116 -14.05 -8.07 -26.06
C SER A 116 -12.78 -8.89 -25.87
N SER A 117 -12.07 -9.20 -26.96
CA SER A 117 -10.78 -9.90 -26.90
C SER A 117 -9.75 -9.08 -26.14
N GLU A 118 -9.75 -7.75 -26.34
CA GLU A 118 -8.85 -6.81 -25.67
C GLU A 118 -9.16 -6.72 -24.17
N GLN A 119 -10.43 -6.71 -23.79
CA GLN A 119 -10.85 -6.67 -22.38
C GLN A 119 -10.54 -7.99 -21.65
N ALA A 120 -10.65 -9.14 -22.31
CA ALA A 120 -10.23 -10.41 -21.73
C ALA A 120 -8.71 -10.46 -21.53
N ALA A 121 -7.93 -10.01 -22.52
CA ALA A 121 -6.48 -9.88 -22.39
C ALA A 121 -6.12 -8.87 -21.27
N ALA A 122 -6.86 -7.77 -21.14
CA ALA A 122 -6.70 -6.83 -20.06
C ALA A 122 -6.97 -7.49 -18.69
N LEU A 123 -8.03 -8.28 -18.54
CA LEU A 123 -8.31 -9.03 -17.30
C LEU A 123 -7.14 -9.96 -16.92
N GLU A 124 -6.62 -10.73 -17.88
CA GLU A 124 -5.48 -11.62 -17.67
C GLU A 124 -4.21 -10.85 -17.27
N ALA A 125 -4.03 -9.65 -17.81
CA ALA A 125 -2.97 -8.72 -17.46
C ALA A 125 -3.19 -7.95 -16.14
N ARG A 126 -4.21 -8.33 -15.33
CA ARG A 126 -4.68 -7.60 -14.13
C ARG A 126 -5.15 -6.18 -14.40
N GLY A 127 -5.63 -5.89 -15.59
CA GLY A 127 -6.07 -4.59 -16.06
C GLY A 127 -7.56 -4.30 -15.87
N LEU A 128 -8.32 -5.13 -15.15
CA LEU A 128 -9.71 -4.82 -14.79
C LEU A 128 -9.87 -4.69 -13.27
N TYR A 129 -10.71 -3.75 -12.84
CA TYR A 129 -11.01 -3.58 -11.42
C TYR A 129 -12.50 -3.33 -11.16
N PHE A 130 -12.95 -3.80 -10.00
CA PHE A 130 -14.26 -3.49 -9.47
C PHE A 130 -14.22 -2.18 -8.69
N ASN A 131 -15.21 -1.32 -8.88
CA ASN A 131 -15.34 -0.07 -8.14
C ASN A 131 -16.79 0.21 -7.75
N LEU A 132 -17.00 0.91 -6.63
CA LEU A 132 -18.31 1.41 -6.23
C LEU A 132 -18.20 2.83 -5.69
N HIS A 133 -19.29 3.58 -5.81
CA HIS A 133 -19.32 5.01 -5.52
C HIS A 133 -20.44 5.32 -4.52
N THR A 134 -20.11 6.12 -3.52
CA THR A 134 -21.07 6.59 -2.51
C THR A 134 -21.24 8.10 -2.59
N ASN A 135 -22.18 8.64 -1.83
CA ASN A 135 -22.46 10.08 -1.86
C ASN A 135 -21.26 10.93 -1.42
N GLU A 136 -20.46 10.43 -0.48
CA GLU A 136 -19.24 11.08 -0.01
C GLU A 136 -18.05 10.81 -0.94
N PHE A 137 -17.93 9.59 -1.44
CA PHE A 137 -16.81 9.19 -2.29
C PHE A 137 -17.26 9.02 -3.75
N ALA A 138 -17.53 10.16 -4.40
CA ALA A 138 -18.00 10.18 -5.79
C ALA A 138 -16.96 9.62 -6.79
N ALA A 139 -15.66 9.82 -6.54
CA ALA A 139 -14.58 9.22 -7.33
C ALA A 139 -14.44 7.70 -7.12
N GLY A 140 -15.06 7.16 -6.05
CA GLY A 140 -15.05 5.75 -5.67
C GLY A 140 -14.75 5.60 -4.17
N GLU A 141 -15.51 4.76 -3.46
CA GLU A 141 -15.25 4.45 -2.05
C GLU A 141 -14.39 3.20 -1.89
N LEU A 142 -14.70 2.13 -2.64
CA LEU A 142 -13.97 0.87 -2.58
C LEU A 142 -13.53 0.43 -3.97
N ARG A 143 -12.28 0.00 -4.08
CA ARG A 143 -11.68 -0.59 -5.27
C ARG A 143 -11.13 -1.97 -4.99
N ALA A 144 -11.25 -2.86 -5.98
CA ALA A 144 -10.61 -4.18 -5.98
C ALA A 144 -10.03 -4.48 -7.35
N GLN A 145 -8.70 -4.60 -7.44
CA GLN A 145 -8.07 -5.10 -8.66
C GLN A 145 -8.42 -6.59 -8.84
N LEU A 146 -8.85 -7.00 -10.04
CA LEU A 146 -9.12 -8.40 -10.35
C LEU A 146 -7.80 -9.09 -10.71
N VAL A 147 -7.42 -10.08 -9.92
CA VAL A 147 -6.22 -10.89 -10.14
C VAL A 147 -6.56 -12.39 -10.13
N PRO A 148 -5.72 -13.26 -10.73
CA PRO A 148 -5.94 -14.70 -10.68
C PRO A 148 -6.12 -15.24 -9.24
N ASN A 149 -7.16 -16.04 -9.05
CA ASN A 149 -7.47 -16.67 -7.78
C ASN A 149 -6.73 -18.01 -7.66
N VAL A 150 -5.48 -17.95 -7.23
CA VAL A 150 -4.65 -19.12 -6.99
C VAL A 150 -4.75 -19.55 -5.54
N ARG A 151 -5.14 -20.82 -5.30
CA ARG A 151 -5.29 -21.36 -3.94
C ARG A 151 -3.95 -21.29 -3.19
N GLY A 152 -3.94 -20.63 -2.04
CA GLY A 152 -2.75 -20.49 -1.21
C GLY A 152 -1.91 -19.24 -1.53
N ALA A 153 -2.20 -18.53 -2.62
CA ALA A 153 -1.56 -17.25 -2.88
C ALA A 153 -1.90 -16.22 -1.79
N ARG A 154 -1.03 -15.22 -1.64
CA ARG A 154 -1.24 -14.05 -0.78
C ARG A 154 -1.25 -12.80 -1.63
N LEU A 155 -2.26 -11.95 -1.42
CA LEU A 155 -2.39 -10.68 -2.12
C LEU A 155 -1.99 -9.54 -1.19
N LEU A 156 -1.06 -8.72 -1.67
CA LEU A 156 -0.61 -7.50 -1.03
C LEU A 156 -0.80 -6.33 -2.00
N SER A 157 -0.84 -5.11 -1.47
CA SER A 157 -0.94 -3.90 -2.28
C SER A 157 -0.11 -2.78 -1.67
N ALA A 158 0.27 -1.83 -2.48
CA ALA A 158 0.83 -0.56 -2.03
C ALA A 158 0.23 0.57 -2.86
N SER A 159 -0.18 1.64 -2.20
CA SER A 159 -0.50 2.93 -2.83
C SER A 159 0.75 3.80 -2.74
N LEU A 160 1.19 4.36 -3.87
CA LEU A 160 2.44 5.10 -3.99
C LEU A 160 2.14 6.60 -3.96
N LEU A 161 2.71 7.30 -2.98
CA LEU A 161 2.49 8.74 -2.76
C LEU A 161 3.79 9.44 -2.37
N THR A 162 3.82 10.76 -2.54
CA THR A 162 4.93 11.63 -2.11
C THR A 162 5.06 11.64 -0.58
N ALA A 163 3.94 11.74 0.15
CA ALA A 163 3.90 11.78 1.62
C ALA A 163 4.51 10.54 2.31
N ALA A 164 4.56 9.41 1.62
CA ALA A 164 5.10 8.15 2.14
C ALA A 164 6.62 7.99 1.88
N THR A 165 7.27 8.94 1.23
CA THR A 165 8.73 8.92 0.98
C THR A 165 9.54 9.22 2.24
N ASN A 166 10.81 8.82 2.26
CA ASN A 166 11.73 9.08 3.38
C ASN A 166 13.11 9.51 2.85
N PRO A 167 13.49 10.81 2.93
CA PRO A 167 12.69 11.91 3.50
C PRO A 167 11.43 12.17 2.68
N GLU A 168 10.45 12.80 3.31
CA GLU A 168 9.19 13.20 2.66
C GLU A 168 9.44 14.21 1.53
N VAL A 169 8.77 14.01 0.40
CA VAL A 169 8.80 14.86 -0.79
C VAL A 169 7.54 15.71 -0.81
N GLU A 170 7.64 16.96 -1.27
CA GLU A 170 6.48 17.83 -1.43
C GLU A 170 5.42 17.19 -2.35
N ASP A 171 4.14 17.54 -2.17
CA ASP A 171 3.10 17.05 -3.07
C ASP A 171 3.34 17.56 -4.51
N THR A 172 3.68 16.62 -5.40
CA THR A 172 3.88 16.87 -6.83
C THR A 172 2.66 16.50 -7.67
N GLY A 173 1.62 15.93 -7.06
CA GLY A 173 0.52 15.26 -7.73
C GLY A 173 0.87 13.88 -8.29
N ALA A 174 2.11 13.41 -8.15
CA ALA A 174 2.52 12.08 -8.57
C ALA A 174 1.87 11.02 -7.70
N LEU A 175 1.40 9.95 -8.33
CA LEU A 175 0.77 8.84 -7.62
C LEU A 175 0.93 7.53 -8.36
N GLY A 176 0.67 6.44 -7.67
CA GLY A 176 0.65 5.12 -8.28
C GLY A 176 0.14 4.06 -7.33
N GLY A 177 0.27 2.81 -7.76
CA GLY A 177 -0.15 1.68 -6.97
C GLY A 177 0.28 0.37 -7.60
N VAL A 178 0.45 -0.63 -6.75
CA VAL A 178 0.77 -2.00 -7.18
C VAL A 178 -0.03 -3.01 -6.39
N VAL A 179 -0.31 -4.14 -7.05
CA VAL A 179 -0.73 -5.39 -6.43
C VAL A 179 0.39 -6.41 -6.59
N LEU A 180 0.66 -7.13 -5.50
CA LEU A 180 1.65 -8.19 -5.45
C LEU A 180 0.96 -9.51 -5.12
N GLU A 181 1.26 -10.54 -5.90
CA GLU A 181 0.76 -11.90 -5.73
C GLU A 181 1.93 -12.81 -5.34
N ILE A 182 1.98 -13.24 -4.07
CA ILE A 182 2.92 -14.27 -3.63
C ILE A 182 2.28 -15.63 -3.92
N MET A 183 2.80 -16.33 -4.91
CA MET A 183 2.30 -17.63 -5.34
C MET A 183 2.75 -18.74 -4.37
N PRO A 184 1.98 -19.83 -4.23
CA PRO A 184 2.39 -21.01 -3.45
C PRO A 184 3.70 -21.64 -3.94
N SER A 185 4.03 -21.44 -5.22
CA SER A 185 5.30 -21.88 -5.83
C SER A 185 6.52 -21.11 -5.32
N GLY A 186 6.33 -20.00 -4.60
CA GLY A 186 7.40 -19.06 -4.25
C GLY A 186 7.62 -17.96 -5.30
N SER A 187 6.91 -18.00 -6.43
CA SER A 187 6.96 -16.91 -7.41
C SER A 187 6.24 -15.66 -6.90
N LEU A 188 6.75 -14.49 -7.25
CA LEU A 188 6.16 -13.18 -6.97
C LEU A 188 5.74 -12.53 -8.29
N VAL A 189 4.48 -12.15 -8.43
CA VAL A 189 4.00 -11.33 -9.55
C VAL A 189 3.71 -9.93 -9.04
N VAL A 190 4.19 -8.90 -9.74
CA VAL A 190 3.92 -7.49 -9.44
C VAL A 190 3.21 -6.86 -10.63
N SER A 191 2.10 -6.16 -10.38
CA SER A 191 1.40 -5.42 -11.43
C SER A 191 0.82 -4.12 -10.91
N GLY A 192 0.81 -3.08 -11.74
CA GLY A 192 0.34 -1.76 -11.35
C GLY A 192 0.81 -0.66 -12.29
N SER A 193 0.73 0.57 -11.83
CA SER A 193 1.14 1.75 -12.59
C SER A 193 1.48 2.92 -11.69
N PHE A 194 2.14 3.92 -12.29
CA PHE A 194 2.30 5.25 -11.73
C PHE A 194 2.00 6.30 -12.81
N GLU A 195 1.60 7.48 -12.37
CA GLU A 195 1.25 8.60 -13.22
C GLU A 195 1.70 9.92 -12.62
N MET A 196 1.84 10.93 -13.48
CA MET A 196 2.06 12.33 -13.09
C MET A 196 3.36 12.60 -12.31
N LEU A 197 4.44 11.86 -12.58
CA LEU A 197 5.76 12.27 -12.08
C LEU A 197 6.08 13.70 -12.51
N SER A 198 6.63 14.50 -11.59
CA SER A 198 6.99 15.89 -11.84
C SER A 198 8.03 16.03 -12.96
N THR A 199 8.94 15.06 -13.05
CA THR A 199 9.96 14.94 -14.10
C THR A 199 10.02 13.50 -14.64
N PRO A 200 10.66 13.25 -15.80
CA PRO A 200 10.84 11.90 -16.32
C PRO A 200 11.37 10.91 -15.29
N LEU A 201 10.95 9.64 -15.41
CA LEU A 201 11.50 8.51 -14.64
C LEU A 201 13.03 8.49 -14.73
N ALA A 202 13.71 8.37 -13.59
CA ALA A 202 15.17 8.24 -13.50
C ALA A 202 15.62 6.81 -13.85
N VAL A 203 15.57 6.46 -15.14
CA VAL A 203 15.87 5.10 -15.64
C VAL A 203 17.32 4.66 -15.41
N ASP A 204 18.24 5.60 -15.19
CA ASP A 204 19.63 5.37 -14.85
C ASP A 204 19.82 4.84 -13.41
N ILE A 205 18.83 5.04 -12.54
CA ILE A 205 18.79 4.48 -11.18
C ILE A 205 18.09 3.11 -11.27
N ALA A 206 18.81 2.09 -11.74
CA ALA A 206 18.34 0.70 -11.80
C ALA A 206 16.92 0.53 -12.40
N MET A 207 16.64 1.22 -13.52
CA MET A 207 15.35 1.24 -14.23
C MET A 207 14.25 2.09 -13.58
N GLY A 208 14.57 2.84 -12.52
CA GLY A 208 13.77 3.92 -11.96
C GLY A 208 12.64 3.51 -11.01
N ALA A 209 12.35 2.22 -10.87
CA ALA A 209 11.34 1.72 -9.93
C ALA A 209 11.77 0.37 -9.32
N HIS A 210 11.58 0.21 -8.01
CA HIS A 210 12.13 -0.95 -7.30
C HIS A 210 11.25 -1.42 -6.14
N LEU A 211 11.42 -2.70 -5.77
CA LEU A 211 11.11 -3.20 -4.44
C LEU A 211 12.36 -3.14 -3.56
N HIS A 212 12.21 -2.54 -2.39
CA HIS A 212 13.24 -2.43 -1.37
C HIS A 212 12.90 -3.27 -0.15
N MET A 213 13.91 -3.77 0.56
CA MET A 213 13.71 -4.41 1.87
C MET A 213 13.86 -3.37 2.98
N GLY A 214 12.74 -2.97 3.59
CA GLY A 214 12.68 -1.99 4.67
C GLY A 214 11.27 -1.87 5.26
N ILE A 215 11.19 -1.76 6.58
CA ILE A 215 9.94 -1.45 7.29
C ILE A 215 9.68 0.06 7.25
N THR A 216 8.42 0.47 7.39
CA THR A 216 8.01 1.88 7.42
C THR A 216 8.92 2.72 8.34
N GLY A 217 9.39 3.86 7.85
CA GLY A 217 10.34 4.74 8.55
C GLY A 217 11.82 4.44 8.30
N THR A 218 12.15 3.35 7.58
CA THR A 218 13.54 3.06 7.18
C THR A 218 13.74 3.09 5.67
N ASN A 219 14.93 3.49 5.25
CA ASN A 219 15.45 3.21 3.92
C ASN A 219 16.20 1.89 3.93
N GLY A 220 16.23 1.19 2.80
CA GLY A 220 16.75 -0.16 2.72
C GLY A 220 17.15 -0.54 1.31
N ASP A 221 17.84 -1.66 1.16
CA ASP A 221 18.48 -2.06 -0.08
C ASP A 221 17.47 -2.33 -1.20
N VAL A 222 17.86 -2.01 -2.43
CA VAL A 222 17.14 -2.42 -3.64
C VAL A 222 17.29 -3.92 -3.81
N ILE A 223 16.16 -4.64 -3.83
CA ILE A 223 16.16 -6.10 -4.03
C ILE A 223 15.70 -6.47 -5.44
N ILE A 224 14.62 -5.85 -5.93
CA ILE A 224 14.04 -6.18 -7.24
C ILE A 224 13.80 -4.90 -8.04
N PRO A 225 14.55 -4.65 -9.12
CA PRO A 225 14.19 -3.67 -10.14
C PRO A 225 12.90 -4.08 -10.86
N LEU A 226 11.99 -3.12 -11.05
CA LEU A 226 10.73 -3.32 -11.77
C LEU A 226 10.88 -2.90 -13.23
N VAL A 227 10.37 -3.73 -14.13
CA VAL A 227 10.36 -3.44 -15.56
C VAL A 227 9.16 -2.56 -15.88
N THR A 228 9.43 -1.33 -16.30
CA THR A 228 8.42 -0.32 -16.62
C THR A 228 8.14 -0.24 -18.11
N THR A 229 6.87 -0.34 -18.51
CA THR A 229 6.41 0.10 -19.84
C THR A 229 6.06 1.58 -19.75
N LEU A 230 6.90 2.44 -20.33
CA LEU A 230 6.83 3.89 -20.18
C LEU A 230 5.90 4.57 -21.20
N ALA A 231 5.22 5.62 -20.76
CA ALA A 231 4.63 6.62 -21.65
C ALA A 231 5.73 7.44 -22.36
N ALA A 232 5.36 8.12 -23.45
CA ALA A 232 6.31 8.86 -24.28
C ALA A 232 7.05 9.99 -23.54
N ASP A 233 6.40 10.62 -22.57
CA ASP A 233 6.98 11.67 -21.72
C ASP A 233 7.76 11.12 -20.51
N MET A 234 7.73 9.79 -20.32
CA MET A 234 8.31 9.07 -19.19
C MET A 234 7.80 9.50 -17.80
N LYS A 235 6.65 10.19 -17.73
CA LYS A 235 6.04 10.62 -16.45
C LYS A 235 4.97 9.68 -15.93
N SER A 236 4.59 8.71 -16.77
CA SER A 236 3.67 7.63 -16.42
C SER A 236 4.24 6.30 -16.90
N GLY A 237 3.88 5.22 -16.21
CA GLY A 237 4.40 3.90 -16.53
C GLY A 237 3.54 2.77 -15.99
N LYS A 238 3.68 1.59 -16.61
CA LYS A 238 2.96 0.37 -16.24
C LYS A 238 3.94 -0.73 -15.86
N PHE A 239 3.66 -1.40 -14.74
CA PHE A 239 4.30 -2.64 -14.34
C PHE A 239 3.43 -3.80 -14.83
N LEU A 240 3.75 -4.36 -15.99
CA LEU A 240 3.00 -5.48 -16.55
C LEU A 240 3.42 -6.79 -15.89
N ALA A 241 2.45 -7.61 -15.47
CA ALA A 241 2.71 -8.89 -14.81
C ALA A 241 3.63 -9.82 -15.63
N ALA A 242 3.46 -9.83 -16.95
CA ALA A 242 4.27 -10.61 -17.87
C ALA A 242 5.78 -10.28 -17.80
N ASN A 243 6.11 -9.02 -17.46
CA ASN A 243 7.49 -8.54 -17.36
C ASN A 243 7.99 -8.49 -15.91
N ASN A 244 7.10 -8.65 -14.93
CA ASN A 244 7.36 -8.47 -13.50
C ASN A 244 6.94 -9.71 -12.71
N THR A 245 7.45 -10.86 -13.15
CA THR A 245 7.32 -12.14 -12.45
C THR A 245 8.70 -12.62 -12.02
N TYR A 246 8.87 -12.84 -10.71
CA TYR A 246 10.16 -13.11 -10.07
C TYR A 246 10.09 -14.39 -9.24
N THR A 247 11.26 -14.95 -8.90
CA THR A 247 11.38 -16.05 -7.92
C THR A 247 12.38 -15.62 -6.84
N PRO A 248 11.97 -14.73 -5.91
CA PRO A 248 12.84 -14.28 -4.84
C PRO A 248 13.08 -15.38 -3.81
N ASP A 249 14.08 -15.18 -2.96
CA ASP A 249 14.36 -16.09 -1.87
C ASP A 249 13.29 -16.07 -0.76
N ALA A 250 13.36 -17.06 0.14
CA ALA A 250 12.42 -17.20 1.23
C ALA A 250 12.44 -16.02 2.21
N SER A 251 13.61 -15.38 2.43
CA SER A 251 13.73 -14.22 3.31
C SER A 251 12.97 -13.01 2.77
N PHE A 252 13.06 -12.71 1.48
CA PHE A 252 12.31 -11.61 0.87
C PHE A 252 10.80 -11.90 0.85
N LEU A 253 10.40 -13.14 0.56
CA LEU A 253 8.99 -13.54 0.69
C LEU A 253 8.47 -13.42 2.12
N GLN A 254 9.31 -13.67 3.12
CA GLN A 254 8.97 -13.46 4.52
C GLN A 254 8.87 -11.97 4.86
N ALA A 255 9.82 -11.15 4.39
CA ALA A 255 9.77 -9.69 4.53
C ALA A 255 8.48 -9.09 3.96
N LEU A 256 8.01 -9.54 2.78
CA LEU A 256 6.71 -9.16 2.24
C LEU A 256 5.54 -9.51 3.19
N ARG A 257 5.58 -10.69 3.81
CA ARG A 257 4.55 -11.11 4.78
C ARG A 257 4.61 -10.28 6.06
N ASP A 258 5.79 -9.86 6.48
CA ASP A 258 6.01 -9.08 7.69
C ASP A 258 5.87 -7.56 7.49
N ARG A 259 5.50 -7.13 6.26
CA ARG A 259 5.36 -5.71 5.85
C ARG A 259 6.68 -4.95 5.93
N GLU A 260 7.77 -5.61 5.54
CA GLU A 260 9.13 -5.07 5.54
C GLU A 260 9.64 -4.86 4.11
N VAL A 261 8.74 -4.55 3.19
CA VAL A 261 9.04 -4.23 1.79
C VAL A 261 8.22 -3.02 1.37
N TYR A 262 8.85 -2.10 0.64
CA TYR A 262 8.19 -0.98 0.01
C TYR A 262 8.56 -0.89 -1.47
N VAL A 263 7.70 -0.20 -2.21
CA VAL A 263 7.92 0.14 -3.63
C VAL A 263 8.31 1.60 -3.70
N ASN A 264 9.29 1.93 -4.52
CA ASN A 264 9.76 3.30 -4.75
C ASN A 264 9.82 3.57 -6.26
N VAL A 265 9.42 4.77 -6.68
CA VAL A 265 9.56 5.24 -8.07
C VAL A 265 10.31 6.57 -8.06
N HIS A 266 11.35 6.66 -8.87
CA HIS A 266 12.33 7.74 -8.87
C HIS A 266 12.15 8.61 -10.11
N SER A 267 12.12 9.93 -9.96
CA SER A 267 12.24 10.84 -11.09
C SER A 267 13.57 11.57 -11.08
N THR A 268 13.92 12.18 -12.20
CA THR A 268 15.21 12.90 -12.33
C THR A 268 15.36 14.03 -11.30
N LYS A 269 14.27 14.64 -10.82
CA LYS A 269 14.27 15.63 -9.74
C LYS A 269 14.42 14.99 -8.35
N PHE A 270 13.85 13.80 -8.14
CA PHE A 270 13.85 13.11 -6.85
C PHE A 270 14.53 11.73 -6.96
N PRO A 271 15.87 11.70 -7.03
CA PRO A 271 16.63 10.45 -7.18
C PRO A 271 16.53 9.53 -5.96
N SER A 272 16.13 10.03 -4.79
CA SER A 272 15.84 9.21 -3.60
C SER A 272 14.45 8.55 -3.63
N GLY A 273 13.60 8.92 -4.61
CA GLY A 273 12.20 8.50 -4.76
C GLY A 273 11.28 9.71 -4.78
N GLU A 274 10.41 9.81 -5.79
CA GLU A 274 9.32 10.80 -5.84
C GLU A 274 8.05 10.26 -5.16
N ILE A 275 7.74 8.98 -5.37
CA ILE A 275 6.61 8.31 -4.73
C ILE A 275 7.03 6.98 -4.14
N ARG A 276 6.51 6.68 -2.93
CA ARG A 276 6.77 5.45 -2.19
C ARG A 276 5.45 4.85 -1.69
N GLY A 277 5.41 3.52 -1.55
CA GLY A 277 4.34 2.87 -0.80
C GLY A 277 4.82 1.61 -0.09
N GLN A 278 4.52 1.50 1.21
CA GLN A 278 4.74 0.26 1.96
C GLN A 278 3.83 -0.83 1.40
N VAL A 279 4.36 -2.05 1.24
CA VAL A 279 3.57 -3.20 0.81
C VAL A 279 2.78 -3.75 1.99
N LEU A 280 1.45 -3.58 1.93
CA LEU A 280 0.48 -3.94 2.97
C LEU A 280 -0.51 -4.99 2.47
N SER A 281 -1.45 -5.42 3.30
CA SER A 281 -2.50 -6.38 2.93
C SER A 281 -3.45 -5.78 1.91
N ALA A 282 -3.65 -6.47 0.79
CA ALA A 282 -4.75 -6.11 -0.12
C ALA A 282 -6.13 -6.28 0.55
N ALA A 283 -6.22 -7.00 1.67
CA ALA A 283 -7.45 -7.25 2.41
C ALA A 283 -7.72 -6.27 3.56
N SER A 284 -6.83 -5.30 3.84
CA SER A 284 -7.13 -4.21 4.78
C SER A 284 -8.20 -3.29 4.18
N SER A 285 -9.19 -2.86 4.97
CA SER A 285 -10.22 -1.93 4.51
C SER A 285 -9.65 -0.55 4.23
N ALA A 286 -8.73 -0.10 5.08
CA ALA A 286 -8.00 1.15 4.97
C ALA A 286 -6.55 0.96 5.45
N ALA A 287 -5.65 1.82 4.97
CA ALA A 287 -4.30 1.94 5.50
C ALA A 287 -3.98 3.40 5.74
N PHE A 288 -3.27 3.67 6.82
CA PHE A 288 -2.87 4.99 7.26
C PHE A 288 -1.36 5.06 7.40
N TYR A 289 -0.83 6.27 7.37
CA TYR A 289 0.59 6.56 7.48
C TYR A 289 0.81 7.78 8.37
N THR A 290 1.96 7.83 9.05
CA THR A 290 2.45 9.07 9.63
C THR A 290 3.96 9.06 9.80
N ASN A 291 4.58 10.22 9.57
CA ASN A 291 5.95 10.54 9.97
C ASN A 291 5.95 11.04 11.42
N LEU A 292 6.94 10.62 12.20
CA LEU A 292 7.15 11.00 13.59
C LEU A 292 8.35 11.95 13.67
N VAL A 293 8.10 13.17 14.13
CA VAL A 293 9.15 14.19 14.30
C VAL A 293 8.93 14.96 15.60
N GLY A 294 9.99 15.53 16.16
CA GLY A 294 9.88 16.32 17.39
C GLY A 294 9.12 17.65 17.19
N ALA A 295 9.09 18.16 15.95
CA ALA A 295 8.35 19.38 15.61
C ALA A 295 6.82 19.26 15.80
N GLU A 296 6.29 18.04 15.81
CA GLU A 296 4.86 17.75 15.99
C GLU A 296 4.48 17.52 17.46
N GLU A 297 5.44 17.55 18.39
CA GLU A 297 5.15 17.42 19.83
C GLU A 297 4.30 18.57 20.37
N VAL A 298 3.47 18.25 21.37
CA VAL A 298 2.51 19.19 21.98
C VAL A 298 2.61 19.10 23.51
N PRO A 299 2.65 20.23 24.24
CA PRO A 299 2.42 21.60 23.77
C PRO A 299 3.62 22.25 23.06
N ASP A 300 4.83 21.78 23.34
CA ASP A 300 6.06 22.42 22.88
C ASP A 300 6.84 21.47 21.95
N PRO A 301 7.25 21.93 20.76
CA PRO A 301 8.11 21.17 19.87
C PRO A 301 9.42 20.72 20.55
N VAL A 302 9.84 19.50 20.29
CA VAL A 302 11.10 18.95 20.78
C VAL A 302 12.19 19.07 19.71
N MET A 303 13.28 19.75 20.05
CA MET A 303 14.47 19.81 19.20
C MET A 303 15.27 18.52 19.35
N THR A 304 15.08 17.59 18.42
CA THR A 304 15.75 16.29 18.39
C THR A 304 16.11 15.88 16.96
N ASN A 305 17.09 14.98 16.84
CA ASN A 305 17.40 14.29 15.59
C ASN A 305 16.57 13.00 15.42
N ALA A 306 15.72 12.69 16.41
CA ALA A 306 14.87 11.53 16.36
C ALA A 306 13.85 11.62 15.22
N THR A 307 13.66 10.50 14.55
CA THR A 307 12.68 10.33 13.49
C THR A 307 12.01 8.98 13.63
N GLY A 308 10.83 8.84 13.04
CA GLY A 308 10.19 7.55 12.87
C GLY A 308 9.04 7.63 11.88
N ALA A 309 8.42 6.50 11.59
CA ALA A 309 7.15 6.47 10.87
C ALA A 309 6.43 5.16 11.14
N VAL A 310 5.11 5.17 10.99
CA VAL A 310 4.29 3.97 11.09
C VAL A 310 3.27 3.88 9.96
N SER A 311 3.01 2.65 9.53
CA SER A 311 1.85 2.26 8.73
C SER A 311 0.85 1.53 9.62
N ILE A 312 -0.43 1.88 9.47
CA ILE A 312 -1.53 1.27 10.23
C ILE A 312 -2.52 0.65 9.24
N GLU A 313 -2.62 -0.68 9.22
CA GLU A 313 -3.64 -1.40 8.46
C GLU A 313 -4.90 -1.55 9.33
N PHE A 314 -6.06 -1.13 8.84
CA PHE A 314 -7.35 -1.35 9.50
C PHE A 314 -8.15 -2.44 8.80
N PHE A 315 -8.61 -3.43 9.57
CA PHE A 315 -9.46 -4.52 9.13
C PHE A 315 -10.81 -4.43 9.83
N THR A 316 -11.84 -4.10 9.05
CA THR A 316 -13.22 -3.98 9.55
C THR A 316 -13.68 -5.28 10.22
N PRO A 317 -14.27 -5.22 11.42
CA PRO A 317 -14.82 -3.99 12.02
C PRO A 317 -13.89 -3.21 12.96
N ASN A 318 -12.77 -3.76 13.43
CA ASN A 318 -12.03 -3.16 14.53
C ASN A 318 -10.60 -3.70 14.76
N ILE A 319 -10.03 -4.47 13.83
CA ILE A 319 -8.66 -4.96 13.99
C ILE A 319 -7.70 -3.95 13.36
N VAL A 320 -6.62 -3.63 14.06
CA VAL A 320 -5.50 -2.84 13.51
C VAL A 320 -4.20 -3.63 13.56
N ALA A 321 -3.35 -3.42 12.56
CA ALA A 321 -1.96 -3.86 12.56
C ALA A 321 -1.07 -2.63 12.38
N VAL A 322 -0.10 -2.44 13.28
CA VAL A 322 0.82 -1.30 13.24
C VAL A 322 2.22 -1.80 12.94
N THR A 323 2.84 -1.26 11.89
CA THR A 323 4.22 -1.59 11.52
C THR A 323 5.02 -0.32 11.29
N GLY A 324 6.29 -0.33 11.68
CA GLY A 324 7.13 0.86 11.49
C GLY A 324 8.40 0.83 12.31
N SER A 325 9.02 2.00 12.44
CA SER A 325 10.30 2.15 13.11
C SER A 325 10.51 3.56 13.63
N PHE A 326 11.47 3.68 14.55
CA PHE A 326 12.03 4.94 14.99
C PHE A 326 13.54 4.79 15.18
N ALA A 327 14.26 5.91 15.07
CA ALA A 327 15.68 5.99 15.30
C ALA A 327 16.09 7.37 15.83
N GLY A 328 17.25 7.43 16.46
CA GLY A 328 17.86 8.69 16.86
C GLY A 328 17.24 9.36 18.08
N LEU A 329 16.46 8.65 18.91
CA LEU A 329 16.00 9.17 20.20
C LEU A 329 17.18 9.73 20.99
N SER A 330 16.98 10.82 21.73
CA SER A 330 18.01 11.49 22.52
C SER A 330 18.53 10.64 23.70
N SER A 331 17.68 9.73 24.18
CA SER A 331 17.94 8.77 25.25
C SER A 331 17.15 7.48 24.99
N ALA A 332 17.32 6.46 25.83
CA ALA A 332 16.60 5.19 25.67
C ALA A 332 15.08 5.40 25.72
N LEU A 333 14.34 4.60 24.95
CA LEU A 333 12.87 4.51 24.98
C LEU A 333 12.37 4.36 26.43
N ALA A 334 11.41 5.20 26.83
CA ALA A 334 10.84 5.22 28.18
C ALA A 334 9.80 4.10 28.38
N THR A 335 10.26 2.85 28.43
CA THR A 335 9.40 1.65 28.50
C THR A 335 8.49 1.57 29.73
N GLU A 336 8.81 2.30 30.79
CA GLU A 336 8.03 2.47 32.02
C GLU A 336 6.73 3.25 31.78
N ILE A 337 6.64 4.06 30.73
CA ILE A 337 5.42 4.74 30.30
C ILE A 337 4.71 3.82 29.31
N ALA A 338 4.05 2.77 29.80
CA ALA A 338 3.22 1.88 28.98
C ALA A 338 3.92 1.41 27.66
N MET A 339 5.16 0.91 27.77
CA MET A 339 6.01 0.46 26.65
C MET A 339 6.65 1.58 25.81
N GLY A 340 6.43 2.85 26.15
CA GLY A 340 7.15 4.01 25.62
C GLY A 340 6.66 4.51 24.25
N ALA A 341 5.70 3.84 23.62
CA ALA A 341 5.12 4.27 22.36
C ALA A 341 3.62 3.93 22.30
N HIS A 342 2.79 4.83 21.79
CA HIS A 342 1.33 4.71 21.91
C HIS A 342 0.58 5.24 20.69
N LEU A 343 -0.64 4.74 20.50
CA LEU A 343 -1.71 5.44 19.80
C LEU A 343 -2.56 6.22 20.81
N HIS A 344 -2.83 7.47 20.47
CA HIS A 344 -3.65 8.38 21.24
C HIS A 344 -4.87 8.84 20.44
N ARG A 345 -5.94 9.17 21.17
CA ARG A 345 -7.12 9.83 20.61
C ARG A 345 -7.00 11.35 20.79
N GLY A 346 -6.63 12.08 19.75
CA GLY A 346 -6.56 13.53 19.75
C GLY A 346 -6.39 14.12 18.35
N ALA A 347 -7.03 15.27 18.12
CA ALA A 347 -6.81 16.06 16.92
C ALA A 347 -5.37 16.60 16.87
N ARG A 348 -4.92 16.98 15.67
CA ARG A 348 -3.62 17.65 15.47
C ARG A 348 -3.54 18.88 16.37
N GLY A 349 -2.42 19.05 17.08
CA GLY A 349 -2.21 20.14 18.03
C GLY A 349 -2.86 19.97 19.40
N ALA A 350 -3.55 18.85 19.67
CA ALA A 350 -4.16 18.57 20.97
C ALA A 350 -3.62 17.28 21.59
N ASN A 351 -3.48 17.27 22.92
CA ASN A 351 -3.20 16.04 23.67
C ASN A 351 -4.49 15.27 23.95
N GLY A 352 -4.35 13.98 24.20
CA GLY A 352 -5.49 13.08 24.35
C GLY A 352 -5.10 11.75 24.97
N PRO A 353 -6.06 10.94 25.42
CA PRO A 353 -5.78 9.70 26.14
C PRO A 353 -5.09 8.67 25.24
N VAL A 354 -4.19 7.89 25.85
CA VAL A 354 -3.67 6.64 25.27
C VAL A 354 -4.82 5.64 25.15
N TYR A 355 -4.96 5.00 23.99
CA TYR A 355 -5.88 3.87 23.84
C TYR A 355 -5.20 2.58 23.39
N GLN A 356 -3.97 2.64 22.84
CA GLN A 356 -3.24 1.44 22.46
C GLN A 356 -1.72 1.61 22.63
N PRO A 357 -1.10 0.93 23.61
CA PRO A 357 0.35 0.77 23.66
C PRO A 357 0.89 0.00 22.46
N LEU A 358 2.10 0.38 22.00
CA LEU A 358 2.82 -0.26 20.92
C LEU A 358 4.08 -0.95 21.46
N LYS A 359 4.33 -2.18 21.00
CA LYS A 359 5.46 -2.97 21.45
C LYS A 359 6.62 -2.85 20.46
N ALA A 360 7.63 -2.08 20.85
CA ALA A 360 8.88 -1.95 20.10
C ALA A 360 9.86 -3.10 20.38
N THR A 361 10.59 -3.53 19.36
CA THR A 361 11.85 -4.28 19.50
C THR A 361 13.00 -3.29 19.35
N THR A 362 13.73 -3.03 20.43
CA THR A 362 14.70 -1.92 20.52
C THR A 362 16.14 -2.35 20.25
N SER A 363 16.97 -1.40 19.82
CA SER A 363 18.43 -1.53 19.82
C SER A 363 18.97 -1.67 21.24
N ALA A 364 20.24 -2.10 21.37
CA ALA A 364 20.89 -2.30 22.68
C ALA A 364 20.95 -1.04 23.54
N ASP A 365 21.07 0.14 22.91
CA ASP A 365 21.06 1.45 23.59
C ASP A 365 19.65 2.01 23.80
N GLY A 366 18.61 1.34 23.28
CA GLY A 366 17.22 1.77 23.36
C GLY A 366 16.86 2.99 22.52
N ARG A 367 17.77 3.51 21.68
CA ARG A 367 17.57 4.78 20.94
C ARG A 367 16.94 4.60 19.57
N SER A 368 16.79 3.35 19.12
CA SER A 368 16.11 2.97 17.90
C SER A 368 15.25 1.73 18.14
N GLY A 369 14.24 1.51 17.29
CA GLY A 369 13.39 0.35 17.43
C GLY A 369 12.45 0.11 16.25
N ARG A 370 11.84 -1.07 16.25
CA ARG A 370 10.90 -1.52 15.21
C ARG A 370 9.60 -1.98 15.85
N PHE A 371 8.49 -1.58 15.25
CA PHE A 371 7.15 -2.11 15.54
C PHE A 371 6.88 -3.26 14.57
N LEU A 372 7.17 -4.49 15.01
CA LEU A 372 7.01 -5.68 14.18
C LEU A 372 5.54 -6.12 14.14
N LEU A 373 5.07 -6.59 12.98
CA LEU A 373 3.70 -7.05 12.77
C LEU A 373 3.25 -8.10 13.81
N ALA A 374 4.12 -9.06 14.13
CA ALA A 374 3.83 -10.14 15.07
C ALA A 374 3.52 -9.64 16.50
N ASN A 375 3.99 -8.44 16.86
CA ASN A 375 3.83 -7.86 18.19
C ASN A 375 2.75 -6.78 18.26
N ASN A 376 2.27 -6.29 17.11
CA ASN A 376 1.48 -5.07 17.03
C ASN A 376 0.19 -5.27 16.22
N GLN A 377 -0.55 -6.32 16.56
CA GLN A 377 -1.90 -6.59 16.05
C GLN A 377 -2.90 -6.55 17.19
N TYR A 378 -3.90 -5.68 17.07
CA TYR A 378 -4.80 -5.35 18.16
C TYR A 378 -6.25 -5.32 17.71
N ASN A 379 -7.15 -5.65 18.63
CA ASN A 379 -8.56 -5.39 18.48
C ASN A 379 -8.90 -4.09 19.21
N ILE A 380 -9.35 -3.06 18.48
CA ILE A 380 -9.83 -1.82 19.06
C ILE A 380 -11.20 -2.08 19.71
N ALA A 381 -11.20 -2.15 21.04
CA ALA A 381 -12.40 -2.46 21.81
C ALA A 381 -13.46 -1.35 21.75
N ASN A 382 -13.03 -0.09 21.68
CA ASN A 382 -13.93 1.07 21.73
C ASN A 382 -14.17 1.64 20.33
N SER A 383 -15.43 1.66 19.89
CA SER A 383 -15.82 2.20 18.58
C SER A 383 -15.47 3.68 18.39
N SER A 384 -15.31 4.45 19.47
CA SER A 384 -14.87 5.85 19.38
C SER A 384 -13.39 5.99 18.99
N ASP A 385 -12.53 5.00 19.27
CA ASP A 385 -11.15 4.97 18.78
C ASP A 385 -11.11 4.64 17.28
N VAL A 386 -11.98 3.73 16.82
CA VAL A 386 -12.14 3.48 15.39
C VAL A 386 -12.63 4.76 14.68
N ALA A 387 -13.66 5.42 15.21
CA ALA A 387 -14.15 6.68 14.63
C ALA A 387 -13.07 7.77 14.63
N SER A 388 -12.23 7.84 15.68
CA SER A 388 -11.10 8.76 15.76
C SER A 388 -10.06 8.52 14.67
N LEU A 389 -9.71 7.25 14.38
CA LEU A 389 -8.78 6.90 13.32
C LEU A 389 -9.27 7.38 11.94
N PHE A 390 -10.55 7.15 11.62
CA PHE A 390 -11.14 7.57 10.34
C PHE A 390 -11.42 9.08 10.25
N ALA A 391 -11.53 9.76 11.38
CA ALA A 391 -11.71 11.21 11.44
C ALA A 391 -10.38 11.99 11.47
N GLY A 392 -9.22 11.32 11.34
CA GLY A 392 -7.91 11.97 11.45
C GLY A 392 -7.59 12.46 12.87
N ASN A 393 -8.26 11.93 13.88
CA ASN A 393 -8.12 12.31 15.29
C ASN A 393 -7.29 11.29 16.08
N THR A 394 -6.37 10.58 15.44
CA THR A 394 -5.42 9.66 16.06
C THR A 394 -4.00 10.16 15.83
N TYR A 395 -3.14 10.09 16.84
CA TYR A 395 -1.71 10.32 16.67
C TYR A 395 -0.89 9.22 17.34
N VAL A 396 0.34 9.08 16.88
CA VAL A 396 1.34 8.20 17.45
C VAL A 396 2.35 9.07 18.19
N ASN A 397 2.77 8.62 19.36
CA ASN A 397 3.75 9.32 20.19
C ASN A 397 4.79 8.34 20.73
N ILE A 398 6.06 8.75 20.79
CA ILE A 398 7.17 7.95 21.32
C ILE A 398 7.92 8.77 22.36
N HIS A 399 8.14 8.17 23.52
CA HIS A 399 8.74 8.78 24.69
C HIS A 399 10.16 8.25 24.92
N SER A 400 11.07 9.12 25.35
CA SER A 400 12.40 8.70 25.82
C SER A 400 12.61 9.17 27.26
N ALA A 401 13.62 8.63 27.93
CA ALA A 401 13.93 8.96 29.33
C ALA A 401 14.13 10.48 29.57
N ASN A 402 14.64 11.21 28.58
CA ASN A 402 14.81 12.66 28.64
C ASN A 402 13.51 13.43 28.33
N PHE A 403 12.58 12.80 27.62
CA PHE A 403 11.35 13.42 27.11
C PHE A 403 10.13 12.53 27.44
N MET A 404 9.84 12.44 28.73
CA MET A 404 8.75 11.62 29.27
C MET A 404 7.36 12.07 28.77
N GLY A 405 7.22 13.35 28.37
CA GLY A 405 6.00 13.88 27.74
C GLY A 405 5.81 13.50 26.27
N GLY A 406 6.85 12.98 25.60
CA GLY A 406 6.92 12.73 24.16
C GLY A 406 8.19 13.33 23.56
N GLU A 407 8.93 12.56 22.75
CA GLU A 407 10.08 13.06 21.98
C GLU A 407 9.75 13.25 20.50
N ILE A 408 9.00 12.30 19.91
CA ILE A 408 8.52 12.39 18.52
C ILE A 408 7.04 11.99 18.41
N ARG A 409 6.31 12.77 17.60
CA ARG A 409 4.87 12.64 17.39
C ARG A 409 4.55 12.69 15.91
N GLY A 410 3.45 12.04 15.52
CA GLY A 410 2.90 12.13 14.17
C GLY A 410 1.39 11.92 14.18
N GLN A 411 0.66 12.83 13.54
CA GLN A 411 -0.78 12.67 13.33
C GLN A 411 -1.00 11.59 12.28
N VAL A 412 -1.85 10.61 12.58
CA VAL A 412 -2.20 9.54 11.65
C VAL A 412 -3.11 10.10 10.57
N GLU A 413 -2.65 10.01 9.33
CA GLU A 413 -3.37 10.48 8.15
C GLU A 413 -3.61 9.33 7.20
N LEU A 414 -4.67 9.44 6.41
CA LEU A 414 -4.77 8.58 5.24
C LEU A 414 -3.59 8.91 4.33
N THR A 415 -3.01 7.92 3.70
CA THR A 415 -2.20 8.11 2.50
C THR A 415 -3.08 8.83 1.46
N VAL A 416 -3.02 10.17 1.39
CA VAL A 416 -3.70 11.01 0.38
C VAL A 416 -2.68 11.66 -0.54
#